data_AF-M1BUE4-F1
#
_entry.id   AF-M1BUE4-F1
#
_cell.length_a   1.000
_cell.length_b   1.000
_cell.length_c   1.000
_cell.angle_alpha   90.00
_cell.angle_beta   90.00
_cell.angle_gamma   90.00
#
_symmetry.space_group_name_H-M   'P 1'
#
loop_
_entity.id
_entity.type
_entity.pdbx_description
1 polymer ?
#
loop_
_entity_poly.entity_id
_entity_poly.type
_entity_poly.pdbx_seq_one_letter_code
_entity_poly.pdbx_strand_id
1 'polypeptide(L)' 'MNSLFPLCLIFSFILPKFASSTVLFQGFNWESSNKQSGWYNSLINLVPELAHAGVTHVWLPPSSHSVSPQGNFAI' A
#
# COMPACT_ATOMS: atom_id res chain seq x y z
N MET A 1 19.54 41.19 4.21
CA MET A 1 18.61 40.10 4.61
C MET A 1 18.66 38.94 3.61
N ASN A 2 19.86 38.47 3.19
CA ASN A 2 19.99 37.67 1.96
C ASN A 2 20.79 36.36 2.14
N SER A 3 21.05 35.91 3.37
CA SER A 3 21.97 34.78 3.63
C SER A 3 21.33 33.39 3.51
N LEU A 4 20.01 33.28 3.64
CA LEU A 4 19.30 31.98 3.70
C LEU A 4 18.86 31.43 2.34
N PHE A 5 18.86 32.26 1.30
CA PHE A 5 18.40 31.89 -0.04
C PHE A 5 19.16 30.69 -0.67
N PRO A 6 20.52 30.63 -0.63
CA PRO A 6 21.24 29.47 -1.14
C PRO A 6 21.00 28.20 -0.32
N LEU A 7 20.75 28.33 1.00
CA LEU A 7 20.45 27.20 1.88
C LEU A 7 19.09 26.57 1.54
N CYS A 8 18.07 27.39 1.28
CA CYS A 8 16.76 26.92 0.83
C CYS A 8 16.83 26.19 -0.51
N LEU A 9 17.62 26.69 -1.47
CA LEU A 9 17.79 26.01 -2.77
C LEU A 9 18.42 24.63 -2.59
N ILE A 10 19.50 24.52 -1.80
CA ILE A 10 20.15 23.24 -1.49
C ILE A 10 19.17 22.26 -0.82
N PHE A 11 18.39 22.74 0.16
CA PHE A 11 17.39 21.92 0.85
C PHE A 11 16.32 21.40 -0.12
N SER A 12 15.87 22.24 -1.04
CA SER A 12 14.86 21.91 -2.07
C SER A 12 15.31 20.81 -3.03
N PHE A 13 16.59 20.80 -3.42
CA PHE A 13 17.14 19.82 -4.38
C PHE A 13 17.64 18.53 -3.73
N ILE A 14 17.90 18.53 -2.41
CA ILE A 14 18.44 17.38 -1.69
C ILE A 14 17.35 16.59 -0.95
N LEU A 15 16.38 17.27 -0.33
CA LEU A 15 15.28 16.62 0.40
C LEU A 15 14.54 15.53 -0.39
N PRO A 16 14.10 15.74 -1.65
CA PRO A 16 13.33 14.73 -2.36
C PRO A 16 14.17 13.49 -2.71
N LYS A 17 15.51 13.56 -2.67
CA LYS A 17 16.38 12.38 -2.84
C LYS A 17 16.40 11.46 -1.63
N PHE A 18 16.02 11.97 -0.46
CA PHE A 18 15.86 11.17 0.76
C PHE A 18 14.45 10.61 0.91
N ALA A 19 13.51 10.97 0.04
CA ALA A 19 12.18 10.40 0.05
C ALA A 19 12.22 8.97 -0.51
N SER A 20 11.85 7.99 0.31
CA SER A 20 11.67 6.61 -0.15
C SER A 20 10.46 6.52 -1.08
N SER A 21 10.60 5.79 -2.19
CA SER A 21 9.48 5.53 -3.08
C SER A 21 8.42 4.70 -2.36
N THR A 22 7.17 5.15 -2.42
CA THR A 22 6.03 4.44 -1.85
C THR A 22 5.23 3.81 -2.98
N VAL A 23 5.07 2.48 -2.93
CA VAL A 23 4.36 1.69 -3.93
C VAL A 23 3.21 0.98 -3.24
N LEU A 24 1.99 1.39 -3.59
CA LEU A 24 0.75 0.78 -3.10
C LEU A 24 0.30 -0.33 -4.06
N PHE A 25 -0.05 -1.49 -3.50
CA PHE A 25 -0.64 -2.60 -4.22
C PHE A 25 -2.06 -2.87 -3.70
N GLN A 26 -3.06 -2.87 -4.60
CA GLN A 26 -4.39 -3.35 -4.26
C GLN A 26 -4.37 -4.88 -4.17
N GLY A 27 -4.35 -5.40 -2.95
CA GLY A 27 -4.19 -6.82 -2.68
C GLY A 27 -5.50 -7.58 -2.66
N PHE A 28 -6.51 -7.21 -3.46
CA PHE A 28 -7.78 -7.95 -3.59
C PHE A 28 -8.55 -7.51 -4.83
N ASN A 29 -9.52 -8.33 -5.24
CA ASN A 29 -10.48 -8.02 -6.29
C ASN A 29 -11.88 -8.50 -5.86
N TRP A 30 -12.84 -8.46 -6.79
CA TRP A 30 -14.23 -8.85 -6.52
C TRP A 30 -14.40 -10.34 -6.13
N GLU A 31 -13.57 -11.21 -6.70
CA GLU A 31 -13.60 -12.67 -6.50
C GLU A 31 -12.78 -13.13 -5.28
N SER A 32 -12.05 -12.24 -4.62
CA SER A 32 -11.27 -12.55 -3.42
C SER A 32 -12.13 -13.21 -2.33
N SER A 33 -13.39 -12.78 -2.18
CA SER A 33 -14.35 -13.35 -1.23
C SER A 33 -14.74 -14.80 -1.51
N ASN A 34 -14.65 -15.24 -2.77
CA ASN A 34 -15.06 -16.57 -3.22
C ASN A 34 -13.94 -17.61 -3.13
N LYS A 35 -12.76 -17.24 -2.64
CA LYS A 35 -11.61 -18.13 -2.60
C LYS A 35 -11.78 -19.19 -1.51
N GLN A 36 -11.88 -20.46 -1.91
CA GLN A 36 -12.20 -21.60 -1.02
C GLN A 36 -11.29 -21.73 0.21
N SER A 37 -10.00 -21.44 0.07
CA SER A 37 -9.03 -21.51 1.17
C SER A 37 -8.94 -20.21 1.99
N GLY A 38 -9.79 -19.22 1.71
CA GLY A 38 -9.69 -17.86 2.23
C GLY A 38 -8.67 -17.00 1.47
N TRP A 39 -9.01 -15.72 1.28
CA TRP A 39 -8.18 -14.77 0.56
C TRP A 39 -6.82 -14.52 1.24
N TYR A 40 -6.83 -14.29 2.56
CA TYR A 40 -5.62 -13.97 3.33
C TYR A 40 -4.57 -15.10 3.30
N ASN A 41 -5.02 -16.37 3.32
CA ASN A 41 -4.13 -17.53 3.19
C ASN A 41 -3.46 -17.61 1.81
N SER A 42 -4.09 -17.04 0.78
CA SER A 42 -3.47 -16.93 -0.54
C SER A 42 -2.52 -15.74 -0.60
N LEU A 43 -2.92 -14.62 -0.01
CA LEU A 43 -2.13 -13.39 0.01
C LEU A 43 -0.80 -13.55 0.75
N ILE A 44 -0.77 -14.27 1.88
CA ILE A 44 0.45 -14.45 2.68
C ILE A 44 1.57 -15.13 1.88
N ASN A 45 1.21 -16.05 0.98
CA ASN A 45 2.17 -16.74 0.11
C ASN A 45 2.74 -15.83 -0.99
N LEU A 46 2.07 -14.72 -1.30
CA LEU A 46 2.50 -13.74 -2.30
C LEU A 46 3.34 -12.61 -1.70
N VAL A 47 3.36 -12.45 -0.38
CA VAL A 47 4.09 -11.38 0.30
C VAL A 47 5.58 -11.31 -0.08
N PRO A 48 6.34 -12.42 -0.15
CA PRO A 48 7.75 -12.36 -0.55
C PRO A 48 7.96 -11.80 -1.95
N GLU A 49 7.11 -12.21 -2.91
CA GLU A 49 7.17 -11.73 -4.29
C GLU A 49 6.78 -10.26 -4.40
N LEU A 50 5.77 -9.81 -3.66
CA LEU A 50 5.37 -8.40 -3.61
C LEU A 50 6.48 -7.52 -3.04
N ALA A 51 7.15 -7.98 -1.98
CA ALA A 51 8.29 -7.28 -1.41
C ALA A 51 9.46 -7.22 -2.39
N HIS A 52 9.76 -8.31 -3.10
CA HIS A 52 10.78 -8.35 -4.15
C HIS A 52 10.45 -7.41 -5.32
N ALA A 53 9.17 -7.28 -5.67
CA ALA A 53 8.68 -6.32 -6.67
C ALA A 53 8.70 -4.85 -6.20
N GLY A 54 9.12 -4.57 -4.96
CA GLY A 54 9.23 -3.21 -4.42
C GLY A 54 7.92 -2.62 -3.90
N VAL A 55 6.89 -3.44 -3.68
CA VAL A 55 5.65 -3.01 -3.02
C VAL A 55 5.96 -2.66 -1.57
N THR A 56 5.54 -1.47 -1.14
CA THR A 56 5.74 -1.02 0.26
C THR A 56 4.47 -1.06 1.09
N HIS A 57 3.30 -1.00 0.45
CA HIS A 57 2.00 -1.02 1.13
C HIS A 57 1.03 -1.92 0.36
N VAL A 58 0.26 -2.73 1.09
CA VAL A 58 -0.81 -3.54 0.52
C VAL A 58 -2.15 -3.06 1.07
N TRP A 59 -3.04 -2.65 0.17
CA TRP A 59 -4.43 -2.35 0.52
C TRP A 59 -5.23 -3.66 0.61
N LEU A 60 -5.79 -3.91 1.79
CA LEU A 60 -6.60 -5.08 2.10
C LEU A 60 -8.10 -4.79 1.97
N PRO A 61 -8.94 -5.81 1.72
CA PRO A 61 -10.39 -5.63 1.75
C PRO A 61 -10.87 -5.34 3.18
N PRO A 62 -12.06 -4.74 3.35
CA PRO A 62 -12.66 -4.53 4.67
C PRO A 62 -12.70 -5.82 5.50
N SER A 63 -12.19 -5.77 6.74
CA SER A 63 -12.06 -6.94 7.61
C SER A 63 -13.24 -7.15 8.58
N SER A 64 -14.16 -6.19 8.64
CA SER A 64 -15.35 -6.26 9.51
C SER A 64 -16.41 -7.23 8.97
N HIS A 65 -17.29 -7.68 9.86
CA HIS A 65 -18.46 -8.45 9.45
C HIS A 65 -19.34 -7.60 8.51
N SER A 66 -19.82 -8.22 7.43
CA SER A 66 -20.58 -7.54 6.38
C SER A 66 -21.76 -8.37 5.93
N VAL A 67 -22.84 -7.68 5.52
CA VAL A 67 -24.00 -8.31 4.86
C VAL A 67 -23.64 -8.78 3.44
N SER A 68 -22.70 -8.10 2.78
CA SER A 68 -22.22 -8.45 1.45
C SER A 68 -20.94 -9.30 1.50
N PRO A 69 -20.78 -10.32 0.64
CA PRO A 69 -19.57 -11.15 0.62
C PRO A 69 -18.26 -10.36 0.41
N GLN A 70 -18.32 -9.21 -0.26
CA GLN A 70 -17.15 -8.37 -0.57
C GLN A 70 -16.72 -7.45 0.59
N GLY A 71 -17.50 -7.34 1.67
CA GLY A 71 -17.17 -6.47 2.80
C GLY A 71 -17.62 -5.01 2.66
N ASN A 72 -18.31 -4.63 1.58
CA ASN A 72 -18.69 -3.24 1.31
C ASN A 72 -19.86 -2.72 2.17
N PHE A 73 -20.67 -3.63 2.72
CA PHE A 73 -21.82 -3.29 3.56
C PHE A 73 -21.58 -3.80 4.99
N ALA A 74 -20.87 -3.02 5.81
CA ALA A 74 -20.62 -3.35 7.20
C ALA A 74 -21.95 -3.38 8.01
N ILE A 75 -22.01 -4.29 9.00
CA ILE A 75 -23.06 -4.30 10.02
C ILE A 75 -22.68 -3.46 11.23
#